data_AF-A0A9D9S7G5-F1
#
_entry.id   AF-A0A9D9S7G5-F1
#
_cell.length_a   1.000
_cell.length_b   1.000
_cell.length_c   1.000
_cell.angle_alpha   90.00
_cell.angle_beta   90.00
_cell.angle_gamma   90.00
#
_symmetry.space_group_name_H-M   'P 1'
#
loop_
_entity.id
_entity.type
_entity.pdbx_description
1 polymer ?
#
loop_
_entity_poly.entity_id
_entity_poly.type
_entity_poly.pdbx_seq_one_letter_code
_entity_poly.pdbx_strand_id
1 'polypeptide(L)'
;MPEMPAVLISDQTVETSINSQLYLLGAWVAGLDSFLSGGGASFGDRHTPGTARDYIRELRLARAALQKCSRLTFTILSSDTSSGVMAGIRAEELHQFASALRDPLMLAESLNRSESLDLTEWNAWCKVFLERFADVPAYSKLIALTESGGDEYLPALLRDTIYGSLDRYRPEYEAILPRFGQILRLLEIVGKMLAADEPLKPALLIFARINEMIQDLISYLNHRVERSADQTDEFTGSLDGAAYMASLELKKVVQQELAGLTIVRPATTVYARTEAAHALLTESFQQILTGFARQIDPKTDALALFPNFEVKLERSLKLRQEIYDVLKLVQRAEADPEKSNISVLNNALLSYMDETVHFLFYKDTETIERFVEEILVTNQKKDLVPILHRFGAYLETLFAQVNMRAVLEKHPFAVRV
;
A
#
# COMPACT_ATOMS: atom_id res chain seq x y z
N MET A 1 -3.94 51.76 8.53
CA MET A 1 -3.76 50.51 7.77
C MET A 1 -2.31 50.45 7.36
N PRO A 2 -1.47 49.60 7.98
CA PRO A 2 -0.13 49.35 7.49
C PRO A 2 -0.18 48.23 6.45
N GLU A 3 0.57 48.44 5.36
CA GLU A 3 0.80 47.49 4.26
C GLU A 3 1.38 46.17 4.79
N MET A 4 0.80 45.05 4.37
CA MET A 4 1.44 43.73 4.51
C MET A 4 2.58 43.62 3.50
N PRO A 5 3.78 43.17 3.90
CA PRO A 5 4.83 42.85 2.94
C PRO A 5 4.45 41.59 2.17
N ALA A 6 4.65 41.63 0.84
CA ALA A 6 4.56 40.48 -0.03
C ALA A 6 5.52 39.38 0.45
N VAL A 7 4.96 38.25 0.86
CA VAL A 7 5.72 37.04 1.17
C VAL A 7 6.32 36.54 -0.15
N LEU A 8 7.65 36.62 -0.26
CA LEU A 8 8.43 35.88 -1.23
C LEU A 8 8.14 34.39 -1.01
N ILE A 9 7.25 33.81 -1.82
CA ILE A 9 7.07 32.37 -1.95
C ILE A 9 8.36 31.87 -2.61
N SER A 10 9.31 31.47 -1.77
CA SER A 10 10.70 31.17 -2.12
C SER A 10 10.80 29.87 -2.93
N ASP A 11 11.65 29.87 -3.97
CA ASP A 11 11.96 28.77 -4.91
C ASP A 11 12.06 27.34 -4.31
N GLN A 12 12.39 27.21 -3.01
CA GLN A 12 12.46 25.92 -2.31
C GLN A 12 11.13 25.14 -2.28
N THR A 13 9.97 25.83 -2.20
CA THR A 13 8.67 25.13 -2.20
C THR A 13 8.31 24.58 -3.58
N VAL A 14 8.74 25.26 -4.64
CA VAL A 14 8.50 24.86 -6.03
C VAL A 14 9.42 23.69 -6.41
N GLU A 15 10.70 23.75 -6.04
CA GLU A 15 11.68 22.68 -6.30
C GLU A 15 11.30 21.37 -5.60
N THR A 16 10.81 21.44 -4.36
CA THR A 16 10.31 20.27 -3.62
C THR A 16 9.07 19.66 -4.29
N SER A 17 8.18 20.50 -4.84
CA SER A 17 7.00 20.05 -5.58
C SER A 17 7.38 19.34 -6.89
N ILE A 18 8.34 19.88 -7.65
CA ILE A 18 8.80 19.30 -8.93
C ILE A 18 9.50 17.96 -8.69
N ASN A 19 10.40 17.89 -7.70
CA ASN A 19 11.08 16.64 -7.36
C ASN A 19 10.08 15.55 -6.92
N SER A 20 9.03 15.92 -6.20
CA SER A 20 7.94 15.00 -5.86
C SER A 20 7.18 14.51 -7.10
N GLN A 21 6.88 15.40 -8.06
CA GLN A 21 6.23 15.01 -9.31
C GLN A 21 7.11 14.13 -10.19
N LEU A 22 8.42 14.42 -10.24
CA LEU A 22 9.39 13.64 -10.99
C LEU A 22 9.56 12.24 -10.39
N TYR A 23 9.59 12.13 -9.06
CA TYR A 23 9.57 10.82 -8.40
C TYR A 23 8.28 10.06 -8.70
N LEU A 24 7.11 10.71 -8.63
CA LEU A 24 5.85 10.09 -8.98
C LEU A 24 5.84 9.60 -10.44
N LEU A 25 6.38 10.40 -11.37
CA LEU A 25 6.58 9.98 -12.76
C LEU A 25 7.48 8.73 -12.82
N GLY A 26 8.62 8.76 -12.13
CA GLY A 26 9.53 7.62 -12.01
C GLY A 26 8.86 6.36 -11.50
N ALA A 27 8.01 6.47 -10.46
CA ALA A 27 7.26 5.35 -9.90
C ALA A 27 6.30 4.71 -10.92
N TRP A 28 5.58 5.52 -11.71
CA TRP A 28 4.71 5.01 -12.77
C TRP A 28 5.50 4.35 -13.90
N VAL A 29 6.65 4.91 -14.27
CA VAL A 29 7.54 4.37 -15.30
C VAL A 29 8.14 3.03 -14.84
N ALA A 30 8.68 2.97 -13.62
CA ALA A 30 9.19 1.74 -13.03
C ALA A 30 8.09 0.68 -12.87
N GLY A 31 6.87 1.09 -12.47
CA GLY A 31 5.72 0.20 -12.41
C GLY A 31 5.29 -0.36 -13.77
N LEU A 32 5.34 0.46 -14.82
CA LEU A 32 5.12 0.01 -16.19
C LEU A 32 6.19 -0.98 -16.62
N ASP A 33 7.48 -0.67 -16.40
CA ASP A 33 8.60 -1.54 -16.73
C ASP A 33 8.44 -2.93 -16.08
N SER A 34 8.28 -2.98 -14.76
CA SER A 34 8.08 -4.22 -14.00
C SER A 34 6.86 -5.00 -14.46
N PHE A 35 5.74 -4.31 -14.72
CA PHE A 35 4.49 -4.96 -15.14
C PHE A 35 4.59 -5.57 -16.53
N LEU A 36 5.21 -4.87 -17.49
CA LEU A 36 5.34 -5.31 -18.88
C LEU A 36 6.44 -6.35 -19.05
N SER A 37 7.55 -6.22 -18.33
CA SER A 37 8.62 -7.23 -18.28
C SER A 37 8.11 -8.56 -17.72
N GLY A 38 7.17 -8.53 -16.77
CA GLY A 38 6.46 -9.71 -16.26
C GLY A 38 5.32 -10.22 -17.15
N GLY A 39 5.13 -9.65 -18.35
CA GLY A 39 4.06 -10.02 -19.28
C GLY A 39 2.65 -9.77 -18.74
N GLY A 40 2.46 -8.83 -17.81
CA GLY A 40 1.17 -8.55 -17.17
C GLY A 40 0.61 -9.70 -16.33
N ALA A 41 1.40 -10.73 -16.06
CA ALA A 41 0.97 -11.95 -15.39
C ALA A 41 1.05 -11.88 -13.86
N SER A 42 1.73 -10.86 -13.30
CA SER A 42 2.04 -10.74 -11.87
C SER A 42 0.82 -10.92 -10.96
N PHE A 43 -0.34 -10.45 -11.39
CA PHE A 43 -1.60 -10.48 -10.64
C PHE A 43 -2.76 -11.14 -11.40
N GLY A 44 -2.45 -12.00 -12.37
CA GLY A 44 -3.46 -12.75 -13.12
C GLY A 44 -4.27 -13.70 -12.22
N ASP A 45 -5.52 -13.98 -12.59
CA ASP A 45 -6.33 -14.99 -11.89
C ASP A 45 -5.72 -16.37 -12.11
N ARG A 46 -5.27 -17.01 -11.02
CA ARG A 46 -4.67 -18.34 -11.02
C ARG A 46 -5.71 -19.45 -10.84
N HIS A 47 -6.95 -19.11 -10.51
CA HIS A 47 -8.01 -20.07 -10.16
C HIS A 47 -8.87 -20.50 -11.35
N THR A 48 -8.71 -19.88 -12.52
CA THR A 48 -9.32 -20.34 -13.79
C THR A 48 -8.28 -20.85 -14.79
N PRO A 49 -7.64 -22.00 -14.54
CA PRO A 49 -6.79 -22.64 -15.55
C PRO A 49 -7.67 -23.11 -16.72
N GLY A 50 -7.40 -22.60 -17.93
CA GLY A 50 -7.96 -23.15 -19.17
C GLY A 50 -8.89 -22.24 -19.98
N THR A 51 -9.22 -21.03 -19.53
CA THR A 51 -9.84 -20.03 -20.41
C THR A 51 -8.75 -19.22 -21.12
N ALA A 52 -8.90 -18.97 -22.43
CA ALA A 52 -8.02 -18.08 -23.14
C ALA A 52 -8.06 -16.71 -22.45
N ARG A 53 -6.97 -16.34 -21.78
CA ARG A 53 -6.87 -15.07 -21.05
C ARG A 53 -6.87 -13.94 -22.07
N ASP A 54 -7.86 -13.07 -21.95
CA ASP A 54 -7.96 -11.83 -22.72
C ASP A 54 -7.14 -10.74 -22.04
N TYR A 55 -6.09 -10.26 -22.72
CA TYR A 55 -5.13 -9.28 -22.21
C TYR A 55 -5.59 -7.83 -22.40
N ILE A 56 -6.82 -7.60 -22.89
CA ILE A 56 -7.35 -6.25 -23.09
C ILE A 56 -7.39 -5.44 -21.78
N ARG A 57 -7.52 -6.11 -20.62
CA ARG A 57 -7.60 -5.45 -19.31
C ARG A 57 -6.23 -4.96 -18.86
N GLU A 58 -5.19 -5.77 -19.06
CA GLU A 58 -3.80 -5.45 -18.83
C GLU A 58 -3.35 -4.30 -19.74
N LEU A 59 -3.77 -4.32 -21.01
CA LEU A 59 -3.56 -3.20 -21.93
C LEU A 59 -4.22 -1.90 -21.43
N ARG A 60 -5.47 -1.97 -20.92
CA ARG A 60 -6.15 -0.80 -20.34
C ARG A 60 -5.42 -0.23 -19.13
N LEU A 61 -4.85 -1.09 -18.28
CA LEU A 61 -4.03 -0.66 -17.15
C LEU A 61 -2.75 0.04 -17.61
N ALA A 62 -2.02 -0.57 -18.54
CA ALA A 62 -0.81 0.01 -19.08
C ALA A 62 -1.10 1.35 -19.75
N ARG A 63 -2.17 1.44 -20.54
CA ARG A 63 -2.66 2.70 -21.13
C ARG A 63 -2.97 3.76 -20.07
N ALA A 64 -3.66 3.41 -18.98
CA ALA A 64 -3.99 4.36 -17.92
C ALA A 64 -2.72 4.94 -17.26
N ALA A 65 -1.71 4.11 -17.01
CA ALA A 65 -0.43 4.59 -16.49
C ALA A 65 0.35 5.41 -17.51
N LEU A 66 0.31 5.07 -18.80
CA LEU A 66 0.93 5.90 -19.84
C LEU A 66 0.29 7.29 -19.94
N GLN A 67 -1.03 7.37 -19.80
CA GLN A 67 -1.73 8.65 -19.72
C GLN A 67 -1.30 9.45 -18.48
N LYS A 68 -1.10 8.77 -17.33
CA LYS A 68 -0.60 9.42 -16.11
C LYS A 68 0.84 9.91 -16.29
N CYS A 69 1.71 9.12 -16.91
CA CYS A 69 3.08 9.52 -17.26
C CYS A 69 3.09 10.74 -18.20
N SER A 70 2.25 10.75 -19.22
CA SER A 70 2.13 11.88 -20.15
C SER A 70 1.69 13.16 -19.44
N ARG A 71 0.68 13.10 -18.57
CA ARG A 71 0.21 14.24 -17.77
C ARG A 71 1.28 14.78 -16.81
N LEU A 72 1.97 13.88 -16.10
CA LEU A 72 3.05 14.27 -15.19
C LEU A 72 4.21 14.91 -15.94
N THR A 73 4.62 14.31 -17.07
CA THR A 73 5.68 14.88 -17.93
C THR A 73 5.30 16.27 -18.42
N PHE A 74 4.06 16.46 -18.89
CA PHE A 74 3.56 17.77 -19.30
C PHE A 74 3.56 18.78 -18.14
N THR A 75 3.12 18.37 -16.95
CA THR A 75 3.09 19.24 -15.77
C THR A 75 4.49 19.70 -15.37
N ILE A 76 5.45 18.77 -15.36
CA ILE A 76 6.86 19.06 -15.05
C ILE A 76 7.45 20.01 -16.10
N LEU A 77 7.24 19.74 -17.40
CA LEU A 77 7.76 20.59 -18.48
C LEU A 77 7.08 21.97 -18.55
N SER A 78 5.84 22.10 -18.05
CA SER A 78 5.10 23.36 -18.02
C SER A 78 5.42 24.22 -16.79
N SER A 79 6.03 23.62 -15.76
CA SER A 79 6.57 24.39 -14.64
C SER A 79 7.83 25.12 -15.12
N ASP A 80 7.73 26.45 -15.24
CA ASP A 80 8.69 27.36 -15.90
C ASP A 80 10.09 27.31 -15.25
N THR A 81 10.85 26.26 -15.55
CA THR A 81 12.16 25.94 -14.96
C THR A 81 13.22 26.19 -16.00
N SER A 82 13.58 27.45 -16.12
CA SER A 82 14.30 28.03 -17.26
C SER A 82 15.76 27.57 -17.45
N SER A 83 16.30 26.57 -16.73
CA SER A 83 17.62 25.94 -17.07
C SER A 83 18.13 24.84 -16.11
N GLY A 84 17.28 24.18 -15.32
CA GLY A 84 17.73 23.23 -14.30
C GLY A 84 17.84 21.78 -14.78
N VAL A 85 18.91 21.09 -14.39
CA VAL A 85 18.92 19.62 -14.32
C VAL A 85 18.03 19.21 -13.14
N MET A 86 16.91 18.54 -13.39
CA MET A 86 15.97 18.09 -12.35
C MET A 86 16.32 16.68 -11.89
N ALA A 87 16.88 16.54 -10.69
CA ALA A 87 17.32 15.25 -10.14
C ALA A 87 18.18 14.42 -11.13
N GLY A 88 19.07 15.07 -11.87
CA GLY A 88 19.94 14.42 -12.87
C GLY A 88 19.34 14.24 -14.28
N ILE A 89 18.07 14.65 -14.49
CA ILE A 89 17.37 14.57 -15.77
C ILE A 89 17.30 15.96 -16.42
N ARG A 90 17.75 16.07 -17.67
CA ARG A 90 17.68 17.32 -18.44
C ARG A 90 16.28 17.48 -19.05
N ALA A 91 15.82 18.73 -19.19
CA ALA A 91 14.54 19.03 -19.85
C ALA A 91 14.44 18.43 -21.26
N GLU A 92 15.53 18.42 -22.02
CA GLU A 92 15.59 17.78 -23.35
C GLU A 92 15.31 16.28 -23.29
N GLU A 93 15.85 15.58 -22.29
CA GLU A 93 15.61 14.14 -22.09
C GLU A 93 14.15 13.88 -21.74
N LEU A 94 13.51 14.76 -20.94
CA LEU A 94 12.07 14.70 -20.66
C LEU A 94 11.21 15.02 -21.89
N HIS A 95 11.63 15.93 -22.76
CA HIS A 95 10.96 16.16 -24.04
C HIS A 95 11.04 14.94 -24.97
N GLN A 96 12.21 14.28 -25.04
CA GLN A 96 12.37 13.03 -25.78
C GLN A 96 11.47 11.93 -25.20
N PHE A 97 11.39 11.81 -23.88
CA PHE A 97 10.47 10.90 -23.21
C PHE A 97 9.00 11.20 -23.51
N ALA A 98 8.59 12.47 -23.44
CA ALA A 98 7.24 12.90 -23.82
C ALA A 98 6.90 12.52 -25.26
N SER A 99 7.86 12.69 -26.19
CA SER A 99 7.70 12.26 -27.58
C SER A 99 7.60 10.74 -27.70
N ALA A 100 8.40 9.98 -26.96
CA ALA A 100 8.40 8.52 -26.97
C ALA A 100 7.10 7.90 -26.43
N LEU A 101 6.41 8.59 -25.52
CA LEU A 101 5.09 8.17 -25.00
C LEU A 101 3.99 8.14 -26.06
N ARG A 102 4.11 8.94 -27.14
CA ARG A 102 3.04 9.13 -28.13
C ARG A 102 2.68 7.83 -28.87
N ASP A 103 3.68 7.14 -29.43
CA ASP A 103 3.43 5.97 -30.28
C ASP A 103 2.80 4.82 -29.48
N PRO A 104 3.32 4.44 -28.29
CA PRO A 104 2.72 3.37 -27.50
C PRO A 104 1.32 3.71 -27.00
N LEU A 105 1.03 4.98 -26.68
CA LEU A 105 -0.31 5.44 -26.35
C LEU A 105 -1.28 5.26 -27.52
N MET A 106 -0.89 5.67 -28.73
CA MET A 106 -1.70 5.52 -29.94
C MET A 106 -1.93 4.05 -30.30
N LEU A 107 -0.89 3.22 -30.18
CA LEU A 107 -0.99 1.77 -30.40
C LEU A 107 -1.91 1.12 -29.38
N ALA A 108 -1.77 1.46 -28.10
CA ALA A 108 -2.66 0.95 -27.05
C ALA A 108 -4.11 1.40 -27.26
N GLU A 109 -4.33 2.62 -27.76
CA GLU A 109 -5.66 3.09 -28.10
C GLU A 109 -6.26 2.34 -29.30
N SER A 110 -5.46 2.04 -30.31
CA SER A 110 -5.88 1.24 -31.46
C SER A 110 -6.25 -0.19 -31.05
N LEU A 111 -5.36 -0.86 -30.30
CA LEU A 111 -5.59 -2.23 -29.81
C LEU A 111 -6.76 -2.31 -28.83
N ASN A 112 -7.02 -1.26 -28.06
CA ASN A 112 -8.17 -1.22 -27.15
C ASN A 112 -9.53 -1.14 -27.88
N ARG A 113 -9.55 -0.90 -29.20
CA ARG A 113 -10.77 -1.00 -30.02
C ARG A 113 -11.09 -2.43 -30.44
N SER A 114 -10.13 -3.36 -30.33
CA SER A 114 -10.35 -4.78 -30.56
C SER A 114 -11.23 -5.38 -29.45
N GLU A 115 -12.02 -6.40 -29.79
CA GLU A 115 -12.90 -7.09 -28.83
C GLU A 115 -12.12 -7.94 -27.82
N SER A 116 -10.96 -8.46 -28.23
CA SER A 116 -10.06 -9.25 -27.40
C SER A 116 -8.61 -9.02 -27.81
N LEU A 117 -7.67 -9.32 -26.92
CA LEU A 117 -6.23 -9.29 -27.18
C LEU A 117 -5.62 -10.62 -26.74
N ASP A 118 -4.99 -11.34 -27.67
CA ASP A 118 -4.35 -12.61 -27.33
C ASP A 118 -2.96 -12.41 -26.70
N LEU A 119 -2.37 -13.51 -26.21
CA LEU A 119 -1.05 -13.49 -25.57
C LEU A 119 0.07 -13.05 -26.54
N THR A 120 -0.03 -13.41 -27.82
CA THR A 120 0.99 -13.09 -28.82
C THR A 120 0.98 -11.60 -29.13
N GLU A 121 -0.20 -11.03 -29.35
CA GLU A 121 -0.40 -9.60 -29.58
C GLU A 121 0.02 -8.78 -28.35
N TRP A 122 -0.34 -9.25 -27.16
CA TRP A 122 0.08 -8.64 -25.90
C TRP A 122 1.60 -8.62 -25.73
N ASN A 123 2.26 -9.76 -25.93
CA ASN A 123 3.72 -9.87 -25.81
C ASN A 123 4.43 -9.01 -26.87
N ALA A 124 3.90 -8.98 -28.09
CA ALA A 124 4.42 -8.13 -29.16
C ALA A 124 4.32 -6.64 -28.78
N TRP A 125 3.18 -6.20 -28.24
CA TRP A 125 3.01 -4.83 -27.78
C TRP A 125 3.94 -4.48 -26.61
N CYS A 126 4.08 -5.37 -25.61
CA CYS A 126 5.01 -5.20 -24.49
C CYS A 126 6.45 -5.07 -24.97
N LYS A 127 6.87 -5.92 -25.90
CA LYS A 127 8.23 -5.88 -26.47
C LYS A 127 8.50 -4.57 -27.20
N VAL A 128 7.58 -4.15 -28.07
CA VAL A 128 7.68 -2.88 -28.80
C VAL A 128 7.76 -1.70 -27.83
N PHE A 129 7.00 -1.74 -26.74
CA PHE A 129 7.07 -0.75 -25.68
C PHE A 129 8.48 -0.69 -25.05
N LEU A 130 8.96 -1.81 -24.52
CA LEU A 130 10.23 -1.86 -23.80
C LEU A 130 11.41 -1.48 -24.69
N GLU A 131 11.44 -1.96 -25.94
CA GLU A 131 12.47 -1.61 -26.93
C GLU A 131 12.46 -0.10 -27.25
N ARG A 132 11.28 0.51 -27.40
CA ARG A 132 11.15 1.93 -27.69
C ARG A 132 11.69 2.82 -26.56
N PHE A 133 11.48 2.41 -25.30
CA PHE A 133 11.92 3.18 -24.14
C PHE A 133 13.37 2.91 -23.74
N ALA A 134 13.93 1.76 -24.09
CA ALA A 134 15.33 1.42 -23.81
C ALA A 134 16.32 2.46 -24.37
N ASP A 135 16.00 3.06 -25.51
CA ASP A 135 16.83 4.07 -26.17
C ASP A 135 16.61 5.50 -25.63
N VAL A 136 15.67 5.71 -24.71
CA VAL A 136 15.32 7.04 -24.17
C VAL A 136 16.11 7.30 -22.88
N PRO A 137 17.04 8.27 -22.83
CA PRO A 137 17.90 8.48 -21.66
C PRO A 137 17.14 8.76 -20.36
N ALA A 138 16.01 9.46 -20.43
CA ALA A 138 15.18 9.72 -19.25
C ALA A 138 14.53 8.45 -18.69
N TYR A 139 14.32 7.39 -19.49
CA TYR A 139 13.63 6.19 -19.03
C TYR A 139 14.36 5.51 -17.88
N SER A 140 15.63 5.16 -18.09
CA SER A 140 16.46 4.51 -17.06
C SER A 140 16.72 5.43 -15.87
N LYS A 141 16.88 6.74 -16.10
CA LYS A 141 17.04 7.72 -15.01
C LYS A 141 15.78 7.83 -14.15
N LEU A 142 14.59 7.85 -14.77
CA LEU A 142 13.31 7.88 -14.05
C LEU A 142 13.12 6.62 -13.20
N ILE A 143 13.51 5.45 -13.70
CA ILE A 143 13.51 4.21 -12.90
C ILE A 143 14.53 4.31 -11.76
N ALA A 144 15.75 4.76 -12.03
CA ALA A 144 16.79 4.92 -11.01
C ALA A 144 16.43 5.94 -9.92
N LEU A 145 15.59 6.94 -10.21
CA LEU A 145 15.05 7.84 -9.18
C LEU A 145 14.22 7.08 -8.14
N THR A 146 13.55 6.00 -8.52
CA THR A 146 12.81 5.14 -7.58
C THR A 146 13.72 4.26 -6.71
N GLU A 147 14.94 4.02 -7.18
CA GLU A 147 15.97 3.23 -6.51
C GLU A 147 16.94 4.10 -5.67
N SER A 148 16.76 5.42 -5.68
CA SER A 148 17.60 6.36 -4.93
C SER A 148 16.83 7.01 -3.78
N GLY A 149 17.57 7.54 -2.80
CA GLY A 149 16.98 8.26 -1.66
C GLY A 149 16.12 7.41 -0.72
N GLY A 150 16.29 6.08 -0.75
CA GLY A 150 15.57 5.17 0.15
C GLY A 150 15.83 5.47 1.62
N ASP A 151 17.09 5.75 1.96
CA ASP A 151 17.48 6.07 3.34
C ASP A 151 16.79 7.33 3.87
N GLU A 152 16.65 8.37 3.04
CA GLU A 152 15.98 9.62 3.40
C GLU A 152 14.50 9.43 3.76
N TYR A 153 13.90 8.34 3.27
CA TYR A 153 12.51 8.00 3.53
C TYR A 153 12.32 7.23 4.85
N LEU A 154 13.40 6.74 5.45
CA LEU A 154 13.33 6.08 6.74
C LEU A 154 13.24 7.12 7.88
N PRO A 155 12.57 6.78 9.00
CA PRO A 155 12.53 7.65 10.17
C PRO A 155 13.94 8.01 10.64
N ALA A 156 14.18 9.28 10.96
CA ALA A 156 15.48 9.74 11.45
C ALA A 156 15.93 8.94 12.69
N LEU A 157 15.01 8.70 13.64
CA LEU A 157 15.30 7.91 14.83
C LEU A 157 15.75 6.48 14.50
N LEU A 158 15.17 5.84 13.47
CA LEU A 158 15.60 4.50 13.04
C LEU A 158 17.04 4.52 12.53
N ARG A 159 17.36 5.52 11.70
CA ARG A 159 18.70 5.71 11.15
C ARG A 159 19.71 6.02 12.24
N ASP A 160 19.38 6.91 13.16
CA ASP A 160 20.24 7.28 14.29
C ASP A 160 20.50 6.07 15.21
N THR A 161 19.48 5.26 15.48
CA THR A 161 19.63 4.03 16.28
C THR A 161 20.57 3.04 15.61
N ILE A 162 20.41 2.79 14.30
CA ILE A 162 21.16 1.74 13.59
C ILE A 162 22.57 2.22 13.21
N TYR A 163 22.71 3.42 12.64
CA TYR A 163 23.99 3.96 12.18
C TYR A 163 24.81 4.63 13.29
N GLY A 164 24.16 5.16 14.33
CA GLY A 164 24.83 5.86 15.42
C GLY A 164 25.52 4.95 16.44
N SER A 165 25.23 3.64 16.43
CA SER A 165 25.77 2.68 17.39
C SER A 165 27.12 2.10 16.93
N LEU A 166 28.21 2.82 17.18
CA LEU A 166 29.56 2.43 16.74
C LEU A 166 29.97 0.99 17.10
N ASP A 167 29.53 0.47 18.25
CA ASP A 167 29.93 -0.86 18.74
C ASP A 167 29.09 -2.01 18.16
N ARG A 168 27.85 -1.72 17.71
CA ARG A 168 26.90 -2.73 17.19
C ARG A 168 26.58 -2.53 15.72
N TYR A 169 27.14 -1.50 15.10
CA TYR A 169 26.96 -1.20 13.70
C TYR A 169 27.45 -2.36 12.81
N ARG A 170 26.69 -2.60 11.75
CA ARG A 170 26.97 -3.60 10.72
C ARG A 170 26.91 -2.91 9.36
N PRO A 171 28.00 -2.88 8.57
CA PRO A 171 28.03 -2.27 7.24
C PRO A 171 26.93 -2.79 6.29
N GLU A 172 26.42 -3.99 6.54
CA GLU A 172 25.30 -4.58 5.81
C GLU A 172 24.03 -3.70 5.86
N TYR A 173 23.80 -2.95 6.94
CA TYR A 173 22.65 -2.07 7.04
C TYR A 173 22.66 -0.93 6.02
N GLU A 174 23.83 -0.45 5.56
CA GLU A 174 23.92 0.53 4.47
C GLU A 174 23.32 0.01 3.16
N ALA A 175 23.39 -1.30 2.92
CA ALA A 175 22.83 -1.92 1.71
C ALA A 175 21.36 -2.37 1.89
N ILE A 176 20.97 -2.70 3.11
CA ILE A 176 19.66 -3.27 3.43
C ILE A 176 18.61 -2.17 3.66
N LEU A 177 18.90 -1.20 4.54
CA LEU A 177 17.91 -0.20 4.96
C LEU A 177 17.35 0.64 3.81
N PRO A 178 18.16 1.16 2.87
CA PRO A 178 17.62 1.96 1.78
C PRO A 178 16.59 1.20 0.92
N ARG A 179 16.72 -0.12 0.79
CA ARG A 179 15.76 -0.94 0.02
C ARG A 179 14.37 -0.95 0.67
N PHE A 180 14.30 -1.05 2.00
CA PHE A 180 13.04 -0.90 2.72
C PHE A 180 12.45 0.48 2.53
N GLY A 181 13.27 1.53 2.65
CA GLY A 181 12.82 2.90 2.45
C GLY A 181 12.26 3.16 1.05
N GLN A 182 12.89 2.61 0.01
CA GLN A 182 12.38 2.69 -1.37
C GLN A 182 11.00 2.02 -1.50
N ILE A 183 10.83 0.82 -0.94
CA ILE A 183 9.55 0.08 -0.98
C ILE A 183 8.46 0.85 -0.24
N LEU A 184 8.76 1.37 0.96
CA LEU A 184 7.83 2.18 1.75
C LEU A 184 7.41 3.46 1.02
N ARG A 185 8.33 4.10 0.30
CA ARG A 185 8.04 5.30 -0.49
C ARG A 185 7.09 5.01 -1.66
N LEU A 186 7.22 3.86 -2.32
CA LEU A 186 6.27 3.41 -3.34
C LEU A 186 4.90 3.06 -2.74
N LEU A 187 4.87 2.45 -1.56
CA LEU A 187 3.64 2.18 -0.82
C LEU A 187 2.91 3.48 -0.45
N GLU A 188 3.62 4.54 -0.07
CA GLU A 188 3.01 5.84 0.21
C GLU A 188 2.25 6.42 -0.98
N ILE A 189 2.71 6.17 -2.22
CA ILE A 189 1.96 6.58 -3.42
C ILE A 189 0.60 5.88 -3.44
N VAL A 190 0.55 4.58 -3.15
CA VAL A 190 -0.70 3.82 -3.07
C VAL A 190 -1.57 4.33 -1.91
N GLY A 191 -0.96 4.63 -0.75
CA GLY A 191 -1.65 5.24 0.40
C GLY A 191 -2.30 6.58 0.05
N LYS A 192 -1.61 7.44 -0.72
CA LYS A 192 -2.16 8.72 -1.22
C LYS A 192 -3.32 8.50 -2.20
N MET A 193 -3.22 7.49 -3.08
CA MET A 193 -4.32 7.13 -3.98
C MET A 193 -5.56 6.66 -3.21
N LEU A 194 -5.38 5.85 -2.16
CA LEU A 194 -6.46 5.40 -1.28
C LEU A 194 -7.13 6.57 -0.53
N ALA A 195 -6.32 7.50 0.00
CA ALA A 195 -6.82 8.67 0.73
C ALA A 195 -7.56 9.66 -0.18
N ALA A 196 -7.17 9.76 -1.44
CA ALA A 196 -7.77 10.65 -2.44
C ALA A 196 -8.92 10.02 -3.24
N ASP A 197 -9.31 8.77 -2.93
CA ASP A 197 -10.30 7.98 -3.67
C ASP A 197 -10.02 7.96 -5.20
N GLU A 198 -8.74 7.86 -5.56
CA GLU A 198 -8.33 7.74 -6.96
C GLU A 198 -8.73 6.37 -7.55
N PRO A 199 -8.85 6.23 -8.88
CA PRO A 199 -8.98 4.91 -9.50
C PRO A 199 -7.80 3.99 -9.10
N LEU A 200 -8.11 2.90 -8.39
CA LEU A 200 -7.09 2.06 -7.74
C LEU A 200 -6.58 0.90 -8.60
N LYS A 201 -7.28 0.47 -9.65
CA LYS A 201 -6.78 -0.61 -10.51
C LYS A 201 -5.40 -0.31 -11.12
N PRO A 202 -5.10 0.91 -11.59
CA PRO A 202 -3.74 1.28 -12.00
C PRO A 202 -2.67 1.11 -10.92
N ALA A 203 -3.00 1.12 -9.62
CA ALA A 203 -2.02 0.88 -8.55
C ALA A 203 -1.35 -0.50 -8.66
N LEU A 204 -1.94 -1.45 -9.40
CA LEU A 204 -1.30 -2.73 -9.73
C LEU A 204 0.06 -2.57 -10.41
N LEU A 205 0.30 -1.46 -11.13
CA LEU A 205 1.61 -1.22 -11.75
C LEU A 205 2.65 -0.83 -10.71
N ILE A 206 2.26 0.01 -9.75
CA ILE A 206 3.12 0.32 -8.59
C ILE A 206 3.38 -0.94 -7.77
N PHE A 207 2.35 -1.77 -7.55
CA PHE A 207 2.53 -3.07 -6.90
C PHE A 207 3.40 -4.05 -7.70
N ALA A 208 3.41 -3.98 -9.04
CA ALA A 208 4.32 -4.79 -9.85
C ALA A 208 5.78 -4.44 -9.54
N ARG A 209 6.09 -3.15 -9.43
CA ARG A 209 7.41 -2.68 -9.03
C ARG A 209 7.76 -3.06 -7.59
N ILE A 210 6.83 -2.84 -6.66
CA ILE A 210 7.00 -3.25 -5.26
C ILE A 210 7.28 -4.76 -5.17
N ASN A 211 6.53 -5.59 -5.92
CA ASN A 211 6.75 -7.04 -5.94
C ASN A 211 8.17 -7.40 -6.41
N GLU A 212 8.66 -6.80 -7.50
CA GLU A 212 10.03 -7.01 -7.98
C GLU A 212 11.07 -6.61 -6.91
N MET A 213 10.93 -5.41 -6.34
CA MET A 213 11.87 -4.89 -5.34
C MET A 213 11.89 -5.74 -4.06
N ILE A 214 10.75 -6.29 -3.65
CA ILE A 214 10.68 -7.18 -2.50
C ILE A 214 11.32 -8.53 -2.82
N GLN A 215 11.11 -9.09 -4.02
CA GLN A 215 11.78 -10.33 -4.44
C GLN A 215 13.30 -10.16 -4.48
N ASP A 216 13.78 -9.02 -4.96
CA ASP A 216 15.20 -8.68 -4.96
C ASP A 216 15.75 -8.51 -3.54
N LEU A 217 14.99 -7.87 -2.65
CA LEU A 217 15.35 -7.73 -1.24
C LEU A 217 15.43 -9.10 -0.56
N ILE A 218 14.43 -9.97 -0.73
CA ILE A 218 14.42 -11.34 -0.19
C ILE A 218 15.64 -12.11 -0.71
N SER A 219 15.90 -12.05 -2.01
CA SER A 219 17.06 -12.72 -2.63
C SER A 219 18.37 -12.19 -2.06
N TYR A 220 18.48 -10.87 -1.87
CA TYR A 220 19.65 -10.26 -1.25
C TYR A 220 19.85 -10.75 0.20
N LEU A 221 18.78 -10.74 1.02
CA LEU A 221 18.83 -11.19 2.41
C LEU A 221 19.22 -12.67 2.50
N ASN A 222 18.60 -13.54 1.71
CA ASN A 222 18.94 -14.97 1.67
C ASN A 222 20.40 -15.21 1.28
N HIS A 223 20.90 -14.53 0.25
CA HIS A 223 22.32 -14.63 -0.13
C HIS A 223 23.26 -14.14 0.98
N ARG A 224 22.85 -13.18 1.82
CA ARG A 224 23.64 -12.75 2.98
C ARG A 224 23.63 -13.81 4.08
N VAL A 225 22.48 -14.41 4.36
CA VAL A 225 22.33 -15.51 5.33
C VAL A 225 23.19 -16.71 4.92
N GLU A 226 23.10 -17.14 3.67
CA GLU A 226 23.87 -18.29 3.13
C GLU A 226 25.39 -18.08 3.18
N ARG A 227 25.85 -16.84 3.06
CA ARG A 227 27.27 -16.48 3.10
C ARG A 227 27.79 -16.21 4.51
N SER A 228 26.92 -16.20 5.52
CA SER A 228 27.34 -15.97 6.90
C SER A 228 28.17 -17.15 7.40
N ALA A 229 29.33 -16.86 7.99
CA ALA A 229 30.21 -17.88 8.55
C ALA A 229 29.66 -18.46 9.87
N ASP A 230 28.78 -17.72 10.55
CA ASP A 230 28.18 -18.10 11.82
C ASP A 230 26.65 -18.09 11.70
N GLN A 231 26.06 -19.28 11.61
CA GLN A 231 24.60 -19.44 11.57
C GLN A 231 23.94 -19.20 12.93
N THR A 232 24.71 -19.06 14.01
CA THR A 232 24.20 -18.75 15.35
C THR A 232 24.22 -17.26 15.67
N ASP A 233 24.76 -16.43 14.77
CA ASP A 233 24.77 -14.98 14.90
C ASP A 233 23.34 -14.41 14.88
N GLU A 234 23.02 -13.60 15.89
CA GLU A 234 21.71 -12.99 16.08
C GLU A 234 21.30 -12.09 14.91
N PHE A 235 22.27 -11.40 14.30
CA PHE A 235 22.04 -10.58 13.11
C PHE A 235 21.64 -11.46 11.91
N THR A 236 22.39 -12.53 11.66
CA THR A 236 22.05 -13.54 10.64
C THR A 236 20.63 -14.11 10.84
N GLY A 237 20.26 -14.46 12.08
CA GLY A 237 18.92 -14.91 12.42
C GLY A 237 17.82 -13.87 12.14
N SER A 238 18.10 -12.58 12.36
CA SER A 238 17.14 -11.51 12.02
C SER A 238 17.02 -11.27 10.52
N LEU A 239 18.09 -11.47 9.73
CA LEU A 239 17.98 -11.39 8.26
C LEU A 239 17.12 -12.52 7.71
N ASP A 240 17.29 -13.74 8.22
CA ASP A 240 16.47 -14.90 7.85
C ASP A 240 14.99 -14.67 8.23
N GLY A 241 14.74 -14.21 9.46
CA GLY A 241 13.40 -13.83 9.92
C GLY A 241 12.75 -12.74 9.06
N ALA A 242 13.53 -11.73 8.66
CA ALA A 242 13.06 -10.66 7.76
C ALA A 242 12.72 -11.17 6.37
N ALA A 243 13.57 -12.02 5.77
CA ALA A 243 13.34 -12.62 4.46
C ALA A 243 12.10 -13.53 4.47
N TYR A 244 11.94 -14.34 5.52
CA TYR A 244 10.78 -15.19 5.71
C TYR A 244 9.49 -14.38 5.83
N MET A 245 9.47 -13.35 6.69
CA MET A 245 8.30 -12.49 6.88
C MET A 245 7.93 -11.75 5.59
N ALA A 246 8.91 -11.14 4.91
CA ALA A 246 8.68 -10.46 3.64
C ALA A 246 8.11 -11.41 2.57
N SER A 247 8.64 -12.63 2.48
CA SER A 247 8.16 -13.66 1.55
C SER A 247 6.71 -14.08 1.84
N LEU A 248 6.38 -14.32 3.11
CA LEU A 248 5.04 -14.72 3.52
C LEU A 248 4.00 -13.63 3.23
N GLU A 249 4.29 -12.39 3.59
CA GLU A 249 3.37 -11.27 3.40
C GLU A 249 3.24 -10.88 1.93
N LEU A 250 4.34 -10.89 1.16
CA LEU A 250 4.27 -10.71 -0.29
C LEU A 250 3.40 -11.78 -0.95
N LYS A 251 3.54 -13.04 -0.53
CA LYS A 251 2.71 -14.13 -1.05
C LYS A 251 1.23 -13.90 -0.79
N LYS A 252 0.85 -13.49 0.43
CA LYS A 252 -0.55 -13.16 0.76
C LYS A 252 -1.05 -12.02 -0.11
N VAL A 253 -0.30 -10.93 -0.23
CA VAL A 253 -0.66 -9.75 -1.01
C VAL A 253 -0.87 -10.11 -2.49
N VAL A 254 0.07 -10.82 -3.11
CA VAL A 254 -0.01 -11.20 -4.52
C VAL A 254 -1.13 -12.21 -4.76
N GLN A 255 -1.26 -13.23 -3.92
CA GLN A 255 -2.14 -14.38 -4.19
C GLN A 255 -3.58 -14.20 -3.68
N GLN A 256 -3.78 -13.43 -2.61
CA GLN A 256 -5.09 -13.27 -1.96
C GLN A 256 -5.68 -11.90 -2.27
N GLU A 257 -4.89 -10.84 -2.15
CA GLU A 257 -5.41 -9.47 -2.26
C GLU A 257 -5.38 -8.92 -3.70
N LEU A 258 -4.30 -9.15 -4.45
CA LEU A 258 -4.15 -8.54 -5.79
C LEU A 258 -4.52 -9.49 -6.94
N ALA A 259 -4.55 -10.80 -6.70
CA ALA A 259 -4.88 -11.78 -7.74
C ALA A 259 -6.26 -11.52 -8.36
N GLY A 260 -6.31 -11.42 -9.69
CA GLY A 260 -7.55 -11.17 -10.43
C GLY A 260 -8.17 -9.79 -10.17
N LEU A 261 -7.47 -8.83 -9.54
CA LEU A 261 -8.06 -7.52 -9.23
C LEU A 261 -8.54 -6.77 -10.48
N THR A 262 -7.93 -7.04 -11.64
CA THR A 262 -8.33 -6.47 -12.95
C THR A 262 -9.77 -6.83 -13.33
N ILE A 263 -10.23 -8.03 -12.93
CA ILE A 263 -11.54 -8.59 -13.30
C ILE A 263 -12.66 -8.17 -12.33
N VAL A 264 -12.29 -7.72 -11.13
CA VAL A 264 -13.22 -7.24 -10.11
C VAL A 264 -13.96 -6.00 -10.62
N ARG A 265 -15.30 -6.03 -10.59
CA ARG A 265 -16.14 -4.91 -11.04
C ARG A 265 -16.46 -3.92 -9.93
N PRO A 266 -16.88 -4.35 -8.72
CA PRO A 266 -17.25 -3.40 -7.68
C PRO A 266 -16.06 -2.56 -7.23
N ALA A 267 -16.19 -1.23 -7.29
CA ALA A 267 -15.14 -0.30 -6.87
C ALA A 267 -14.80 -0.48 -5.38
N THR A 268 -15.81 -0.75 -4.57
CA THR A 268 -15.70 -1.04 -3.14
C THR A 268 -14.80 -2.25 -2.86
N THR A 269 -14.97 -3.33 -3.62
CA THR A 269 -14.10 -4.51 -3.53
C THR A 269 -12.68 -4.21 -4.00
N VAL A 270 -12.51 -3.39 -5.05
CA VAL A 270 -11.18 -2.96 -5.49
C VAL A 270 -10.49 -2.14 -4.39
N TYR A 271 -11.21 -1.23 -3.75
CA TYR A 271 -10.74 -0.43 -2.63
C TYR A 271 -10.28 -1.31 -1.47
N ALA A 272 -11.17 -2.17 -0.97
CA ALA A 272 -10.88 -3.03 0.18
C ALA A 272 -9.63 -3.92 -0.03
N ARG A 273 -9.50 -4.51 -1.21
CA ARG A 273 -8.35 -5.37 -1.54
C ARG A 273 -7.05 -4.57 -1.70
N THR A 274 -7.13 -3.37 -2.29
CA THR A 274 -5.97 -2.47 -2.45
C THR A 274 -5.50 -1.94 -1.08
N GLU A 275 -6.45 -1.55 -0.22
CA GLU A 275 -6.19 -1.14 1.16
C GLU A 275 -5.52 -2.26 1.97
N ALA A 276 -6.07 -3.48 1.91
CA ALA A 276 -5.51 -4.63 2.58
C ALA A 276 -4.07 -4.93 2.10
N ALA A 277 -3.84 -4.94 0.79
CA ALA A 277 -2.51 -5.13 0.22
C ALA A 277 -1.50 -4.08 0.70
N HIS A 278 -1.88 -2.81 0.68
CA HIS A 278 -1.05 -1.70 1.14
C HIS A 278 -0.74 -1.80 2.64
N ALA A 279 -1.74 -2.09 3.47
CA ALA A 279 -1.59 -2.19 4.92
C ALA A 279 -0.67 -3.38 5.31
N LEU A 280 -0.89 -4.56 4.72
CA LEU A 280 -0.08 -5.76 5.00
C LEU A 280 1.42 -5.52 4.73
N LEU A 281 1.76 -4.95 3.56
CA LEU A 281 3.16 -4.68 3.23
C LEU A 281 3.76 -3.57 4.11
N THR A 282 3.03 -2.48 4.32
CA THR A 282 3.52 -1.35 5.13
C THR A 282 3.81 -1.78 6.56
N GLU A 283 2.88 -2.53 7.18
CA GLU A 283 3.01 -2.98 8.56
C GLU A 283 4.13 -4.00 8.73
N SER A 284 4.24 -4.96 7.82
CA SER A 284 5.28 -5.99 7.88
C SER A 284 6.68 -5.38 7.72
N PHE A 285 6.88 -4.42 6.82
CA PHE A 285 8.16 -3.75 6.68
C PHE A 285 8.50 -2.87 7.90
N GLN A 286 7.53 -2.17 8.47
CA GLN A 286 7.75 -1.41 9.71
C GLN A 286 8.09 -2.33 10.89
N GLN A 287 7.48 -3.53 10.97
CA GLN A 287 7.82 -4.54 11.97
C GLN A 287 9.24 -5.09 11.78
N ILE A 288 9.64 -5.43 10.55
CA ILE A 288 11.00 -5.88 10.24
C ILE A 288 12.03 -4.81 10.65
N LEU A 289 11.80 -3.54 10.26
CA LEU A 289 12.68 -2.42 10.61
C LEU A 289 12.74 -2.18 12.12
N THR A 290 11.61 -2.32 12.83
CA THR A 290 11.58 -2.27 14.30
C THR A 290 12.40 -3.41 14.90
N GLY A 291 12.32 -4.61 14.31
CA GLY A 291 13.14 -5.77 14.68
C GLY A 291 14.62 -5.45 14.60
N PHE A 292 15.09 -4.91 13.47
CA PHE A 292 16.49 -4.48 13.31
C PHE A 292 16.91 -3.44 14.35
N ALA A 293 16.07 -2.43 14.60
CA ALA A 293 16.37 -1.41 15.60
C ALA A 293 16.50 -2.01 17.01
N ARG A 294 15.65 -2.99 17.37
CA ARG A 294 15.69 -3.68 18.67
C ARG A 294 16.94 -4.53 18.88
N GLN A 295 17.58 -5.00 17.81
CA GLN A 295 18.88 -5.69 17.94
C GLN A 295 19.97 -4.72 18.43
N ILE A 296 19.91 -3.47 17.97
CA ILE A 296 20.88 -2.45 18.35
C ILE A 296 20.54 -1.87 19.72
N ASP A 297 19.30 -1.42 19.90
CA ASP A 297 18.76 -0.95 21.17
C ASP A 297 17.45 -1.71 21.52
N PRO A 298 17.51 -2.69 22.45
CA PRO A 298 16.34 -3.47 22.88
C PRO A 298 15.18 -2.65 23.44
N LYS A 299 15.42 -1.39 23.85
CA LYS A 299 14.37 -0.49 24.36
C LYS A 299 13.63 0.25 23.25
N THR A 300 14.05 0.08 21.99
CA THR A 300 13.43 0.76 20.86
C THR A 300 11.94 0.44 20.77
N ASP A 301 11.14 1.50 20.81
CA ASP A 301 9.69 1.41 20.68
C ASP A 301 9.24 1.65 19.24
N ALA A 302 8.36 0.79 18.73
CA ALA A 302 7.82 0.90 17.37
C ALA A 302 7.08 2.24 17.16
N LEU A 303 6.38 2.69 18.22
CA LEU A 303 5.65 3.95 18.26
C LEU A 303 6.57 5.16 18.10
N ALA A 304 7.77 5.10 18.67
CA ALA A 304 8.76 6.16 18.56
C ALA A 304 9.38 6.21 17.15
N LEU A 305 9.59 5.05 16.53
CA LEU A 305 10.16 4.96 15.18
C LEU A 305 9.16 5.43 14.11
N PHE A 306 7.89 5.08 14.25
CA PHE A 306 6.88 5.35 13.24
C PHE A 306 5.69 6.07 13.87
N PRO A 307 5.66 7.43 13.86
CA PRO A 307 4.61 8.22 14.52
C PRO A 307 3.19 7.87 14.07
N ASN A 308 3.02 7.39 12.83
CA ASN A 308 1.73 6.90 12.33
C ASN A 308 1.15 5.73 13.18
N PHE A 309 1.99 5.03 13.95
CA PHE A 309 1.55 3.98 14.88
C PHE A 309 0.82 4.56 16.09
N GLU A 310 1.10 5.79 16.52
CA GLU A 310 0.41 6.40 17.67
C GLU A 310 -1.07 6.64 17.33
N VAL A 311 -1.33 7.30 16.19
CA VAL A 311 -2.69 7.47 15.66
C VAL A 311 -3.38 6.11 15.47
N LYS A 312 -2.65 5.11 14.95
CA LYS A 312 -3.20 3.77 14.75
C LYS A 312 -3.48 3.04 16.07
N LEU A 313 -2.65 3.24 17.09
CA LEU A 313 -2.82 2.70 18.43
C LEU A 313 -4.07 3.29 19.06
N GLU A 314 -4.20 4.61 19.08
CA GLU A 314 -5.37 5.30 19.62
C GLU A 314 -6.67 4.81 18.95
N ARG A 315 -6.68 4.77 17.62
CA ARG A 315 -7.81 4.23 16.84
C ARG A 315 -8.10 2.77 17.17
N SER A 316 -7.06 1.94 17.33
CA SER A 316 -7.23 0.52 17.65
C SER A 316 -7.72 0.30 19.09
N LEU A 317 -7.30 1.13 20.04
CA LEU A 317 -7.79 1.11 21.42
C LEU A 317 -9.27 1.49 21.49
N LYS A 318 -9.65 2.60 20.85
CA LYS A 318 -11.05 3.05 20.77
C LYS A 318 -11.92 2.00 20.07
N LEU A 319 -11.50 1.54 18.90
CA LEU A 319 -12.18 0.49 18.14
C LEU A 319 -12.38 -0.79 18.97
N ARG A 320 -11.33 -1.28 19.63
CA ARG A 320 -11.41 -2.49 20.44
C ARG A 320 -12.41 -2.33 21.58
N GLN A 321 -12.38 -1.21 22.27
CA GLN A 321 -13.30 -0.94 23.38
C GLN A 321 -14.74 -0.89 22.89
N GLU A 322 -15.01 -0.15 21.82
CA GLU A 322 -16.38 0.01 21.32
C GLU A 322 -16.94 -1.26 20.69
N ILE A 323 -16.13 -2.06 19.97
CA ILE A 323 -16.57 -3.38 19.50
C ILE A 323 -17.00 -4.25 20.69
N TYR A 324 -16.22 -4.23 21.78
CA TYR A 324 -16.57 -4.98 22.99
C TYR A 324 -17.89 -4.49 23.60
N ASP A 325 -18.07 -3.18 23.73
CA ASP A 325 -19.27 -2.59 24.32
C ASP A 325 -20.51 -2.89 23.45
N VAL A 326 -20.40 -2.75 22.12
CA VAL A 326 -21.45 -3.11 21.17
C VAL A 326 -21.75 -4.61 21.27
N LEU A 327 -20.74 -5.48 21.30
CA LEU A 327 -20.93 -6.92 21.45
C LEU A 327 -21.71 -7.26 22.72
N LYS A 328 -21.43 -6.59 23.85
CA LYS A 328 -22.18 -6.79 25.10
C LYS A 328 -23.63 -6.34 24.99
N LEU A 329 -23.90 -5.24 24.30
CA LEU A 329 -25.26 -4.78 24.04
C LEU A 329 -26.02 -5.74 23.11
N VAL A 330 -25.36 -6.28 22.08
CA VAL A 330 -25.93 -7.29 21.18
C VAL A 330 -26.30 -8.55 21.95
N GLN A 331 -25.36 -9.11 22.74
CA GLN A 331 -25.60 -10.30 23.58
C GLN A 331 -26.78 -10.09 24.56
N ARG A 332 -26.88 -8.89 25.14
CA ARG A 332 -27.99 -8.54 26.04
C ARG A 332 -29.33 -8.44 25.30
N ALA A 333 -29.37 -7.76 24.16
CA ALA A 333 -30.58 -7.62 23.35
C ALA A 333 -31.04 -8.95 22.73
N GLU A 334 -30.10 -9.86 22.45
CA GLU A 334 -30.38 -11.22 21.99
C GLU A 334 -31.03 -12.06 23.11
N ALA A 335 -30.46 -12.04 24.32
CA ALA A 335 -30.97 -12.78 25.47
C ALA A 335 -32.32 -12.25 25.97
N ASP A 336 -32.50 -10.92 25.92
CA ASP A 336 -33.69 -10.22 26.37
C ASP A 336 -34.11 -9.12 25.37
N PRO A 337 -34.92 -9.45 24.33
CA PRO A 337 -35.32 -8.53 23.27
C PRO A 337 -36.47 -7.60 23.72
N GLU A 338 -36.28 -6.93 24.84
CA GLU A 338 -37.13 -5.84 25.30
C GLU A 338 -36.87 -4.55 24.54
N LYS A 339 -37.91 -3.71 24.39
CA LYS A 339 -37.83 -2.45 23.65
C LYS A 339 -36.78 -1.49 24.23
N SER A 340 -36.58 -1.54 25.54
CA SER A 340 -35.53 -0.81 26.27
C SER A 340 -34.13 -1.23 25.81
N ASN A 341 -33.82 -2.53 25.87
CA ASN A 341 -32.51 -3.08 25.47
C ASN A 341 -32.23 -2.83 23.98
N ILE A 342 -33.23 -3.01 23.11
CA ILE A 342 -33.11 -2.74 21.66
C ILE A 342 -32.85 -1.25 21.39
N SER A 343 -33.54 -0.35 22.10
CA SER A 343 -33.30 1.10 21.93
C SER A 343 -31.90 1.51 22.35
N VAL A 344 -31.36 0.92 23.42
CA VAL A 344 -29.97 1.17 23.86
C VAL A 344 -28.98 0.66 22.82
N LEU A 345 -29.20 -0.57 22.30
CA LEU A 345 -28.38 -1.12 21.23
C LEU A 345 -28.41 -0.22 19.99
N ASN A 346 -29.59 0.18 19.50
CA ASN A 346 -29.71 1.01 18.30
C ASN A 346 -28.96 2.34 18.44
N ASN A 347 -29.04 3.00 19.59
CA ASN A 347 -28.29 4.23 19.83
C ASN A 347 -26.77 3.99 19.83
N ALA A 348 -26.32 2.88 20.43
CA ALA A 348 -24.90 2.52 20.42
C ALA A 348 -24.41 2.18 19.00
N LEU A 349 -25.21 1.47 18.20
CA LEU A 349 -24.88 1.18 16.80
C LEU A 349 -24.78 2.46 15.98
N LEU A 350 -25.71 3.39 16.12
CA LEU A 350 -25.65 4.68 15.42
C LEU A 350 -24.40 5.49 15.82
N SER A 351 -24.07 5.53 17.11
CA SER A 351 -22.85 6.20 17.58
C SER A 351 -21.58 5.53 17.05
N TYR A 352 -21.55 4.20 17.03
CA TYR A 352 -20.41 3.43 16.49
C TYR A 352 -20.24 3.66 14.99
N MET A 353 -21.36 3.74 14.26
CA MET A 353 -21.39 3.99 12.82
C MET A 353 -20.93 5.40 12.43
N ASP A 354 -21.15 6.40 13.29
CA ASP A 354 -20.78 7.79 13.01
C ASP A 354 -19.27 8.05 13.15
N GLU A 355 -18.60 7.35 14.07
CA GLU A 355 -17.20 7.66 14.40
C GLU A 355 -16.23 6.48 14.19
N THR A 356 -16.55 5.31 14.76
CA THR A 356 -15.54 4.28 15.04
C THR A 356 -15.46 3.21 13.96
N VAL A 357 -16.55 2.99 13.22
CA VAL A 357 -16.58 2.02 12.12
C VAL A 357 -15.48 2.30 11.10
N HIS A 358 -15.12 3.57 10.88
CA HIS A 358 -14.08 4.00 9.95
C HIS A 358 -12.64 3.62 10.36
N PHE A 359 -12.44 3.02 11.54
CA PHE A 359 -11.14 2.47 11.96
C PHE A 359 -10.97 0.99 11.59
N LEU A 360 -11.99 0.39 10.99
CA LEU A 360 -11.93 -0.94 10.40
C LEU A 360 -11.37 -0.90 8.98
N PHE A 361 -10.93 -2.06 8.50
CA PHE A 361 -10.73 -2.23 7.07
C PHE A 361 -12.07 -2.08 6.35
N TYR A 362 -12.03 -1.60 5.10
CA TYR A 362 -13.23 -1.35 4.32
C TYR A 362 -14.17 -2.56 4.26
N LYS A 363 -13.62 -3.78 4.10
CA LYS A 363 -14.41 -5.03 4.03
C LYS A 363 -15.25 -5.29 5.29
N ASP A 364 -14.72 -4.91 6.45
CA ASP A 364 -15.37 -5.12 7.74
C ASP A 364 -16.38 -3.99 8.00
N THR A 365 -16.06 -2.77 7.56
CA THR A 365 -16.98 -1.62 7.56
C THR A 365 -18.28 -1.97 6.80
N GLU A 366 -18.16 -2.45 5.56
CA GLU A 366 -19.32 -2.81 4.73
C GLU A 366 -20.16 -3.94 5.36
N THR A 367 -19.49 -4.91 6.00
CA THR A 367 -20.19 -6.02 6.64
C THR A 367 -20.97 -5.54 7.87
N ILE A 368 -20.38 -4.66 8.68
CA ILE A 368 -21.08 -4.05 9.83
C ILE A 368 -22.25 -3.17 9.36
N GLU A 369 -22.05 -2.32 8.36
CA GLU A 369 -23.11 -1.45 7.82
C GLU A 369 -24.37 -2.25 7.47
N ARG A 370 -24.20 -3.37 6.77
CA ARG A 370 -25.31 -4.26 6.40
C ARG A 370 -26.01 -4.87 7.61
N PHE A 371 -25.26 -5.33 8.61
CA PHE A 371 -25.86 -5.85 9.84
C PHE A 371 -26.62 -4.75 10.60
N VAL A 372 -26.04 -3.56 10.71
CA VAL A 372 -26.67 -2.43 11.40
C VAL A 372 -27.95 -2.02 10.68
N GLU A 373 -27.95 -1.91 9.36
CA GLU A 373 -29.15 -1.64 8.58
C GLU A 373 -30.24 -2.72 8.81
N GLU A 374 -29.87 -4.00 8.72
CA GLU A 374 -30.79 -5.13 8.95
C GLU A 374 -31.40 -5.09 10.36
N ILE A 375 -30.60 -4.76 11.38
CA ILE A 375 -31.04 -4.62 12.79
C ILE A 375 -31.99 -3.43 12.94
N LEU A 376 -31.65 -2.27 12.38
CA LEU A 376 -32.43 -1.04 12.54
C LEU A 376 -33.80 -1.10 11.86
N VAL A 377 -33.92 -1.82 10.74
CA VAL A 377 -35.18 -1.95 9.99
C VAL A 377 -36.08 -3.06 10.58
N THR A 378 -35.52 -4.02 11.32
CA THR A 378 -36.28 -5.17 11.83
C THR A 378 -37.05 -4.83 13.11
N ASN A 379 -38.37 -4.66 12.96
CA ASN A 379 -39.27 -4.34 14.07
C ASN A 379 -39.84 -5.57 14.82
N GLN A 380 -39.79 -6.76 14.20
CA GLN A 380 -40.36 -7.97 14.77
C GLN A 380 -39.33 -8.73 15.62
N LYS A 381 -39.64 -8.95 16.90
CA LYS A 381 -38.74 -9.64 17.84
C LYS A 381 -38.29 -11.02 17.35
N LYS A 382 -39.19 -11.78 16.72
CA LYS A 382 -38.91 -13.15 16.26
C LYS A 382 -37.85 -13.20 15.15
N ASP A 383 -37.80 -12.17 14.32
CA ASP A 383 -36.86 -12.07 13.21
C ASP A 383 -35.55 -11.38 13.64
N LEU A 384 -35.62 -10.50 14.64
CA LEU A 384 -34.48 -9.77 15.17
C LEU A 384 -33.46 -10.68 15.89
N VAL A 385 -33.92 -11.61 16.72
CA VAL A 385 -33.01 -12.45 17.54
C VAL A 385 -32.00 -13.25 16.69
N PRO A 386 -32.41 -13.94 15.60
CA PRO A 386 -31.45 -14.58 14.69
C PRO A 386 -30.43 -13.63 14.05
N ILE A 387 -30.83 -12.38 13.77
CA ILE A 387 -29.93 -11.35 13.22
C ILE A 387 -28.89 -10.97 14.28
N LEU A 388 -29.33 -10.69 15.51
CA LEU A 388 -28.45 -10.36 16.63
C LEU A 388 -27.47 -11.49 16.93
N HIS A 389 -27.91 -12.75 16.89
CA HIS A 389 -27.03 -13.90 17.06
C HIS A 389 -25.91 -13.95 16.02
N ARG A 390 -26.25 -13.80 14.72
CA ARG A 390 -25.27 -13.78 13.63
C ARG A 390 -24.30 -12.60 13.76
N PHE A 391 -24.83 -11.43 14.11
CA PHE A 391 -24.02 -10.23 14.30
C PHE A 391 -23.09 -10.35 15.50
N GLY A 392 -23.57 -10.92 16.63
CA GLY A 392 -22.76 -11.19 17.81
C GLY A 392 -21.59 -12.12 17.50
N ALA A 393 -21.83 -13.23 16.79
CA ALA A 393 -20.76 -14.15 16.36
C ALA A 393 -19.74 -13.47 15.43
N TYR A 394 -20.20 -12.60 14.52
CA TYR A 394 -19.31 -11.79 13.68
C TYR A 394 -18.46 -10.83 14.52
N LEU A 395 -19.07 -10.09 15.45
CA LEU A 395 -18.36 -9.16 16.34
C LEU A 395 -17.35 -9.87 17.24
N GLU A 396 -17.63 -11.08 17.73
CA GLU A 396 -16.65 -11.87 18.49
C GLU A 396 -15.40 -12.18 17.65
N THR A 397 -15.62 -12.59 16.40
CA THR A 397 -14.52 -12.86 15.45
C THR A 397 -13.74 -11.59 15.15
N LEU A 398 -14.44 -10.48 14.86
CA LEU A 398 -13.82 -9.20 14.56
C LEU A 398 -13.04 -8.65 15.76
N PHE A 399 -13.60 -8.77 16.96
CA PHE A 399 -12.94 -8.39 18.20
C PHE A 399 -11.63 -9.15 18.39
N ALA A 400 -11.63 -10.47 18.18
CA ALA A 400 -10.42 -11.28 18.25
C ALA A 400 -9.35 -10.82 17.23
N GLN A 401 -9.76 -10.53 15.99
CA GLN A 401 -8.85 -10.01 14.95
C GLN A 401 -8.27 -8.64 15.31
N VAL A 402 -9.11 -7.72 15.81
CA VAL A 402 -8.64 -6.39 16.26
C VAL A 402 -7.67 -6.55 17.43
N ASN A 403 -7.92 -7.47 18.37
CA ASN A 403 -7.05 -7.73 19.51
C ASN A 403 -5.65 -8.24 19.12
N MET A 404 -5.51 -8.83 17.92
CA MET A 404 -4.23 -9.31 17.39
C MET A 404 -3.41 -8.23 16.67
N ARG A 405 -3.92 -6.99 16.54
CA ARG A 405 -3.17 -5.91 15.89
C ARG A 405 -1.86 -5.65 16.65
N ALA A 406 -0.73 -5.59 15.93
CA ALA A 406 0.60 -5.43 16.53
C ALA A 406 0.75 -4.20 17.42
N VAL A 407 0.05 -3.09 17.11
CA VAL A 407 0.04 -1.88 17.95
C VAL A 407 -0.49 -2.14 19.37
N LEU A 408 -1.33 -3.17 19.57
CA LEU A 408 -1.93 -3.49 20.86
C LEU A 408 -1.10 -4.45 21.72
N GLU A 409 0.09 -4.89 21.26
CA GLU A 409 0.93 -5.88 21.96
C GLU A 409 1.19 -5.50 23.43
N LYS A 410 1.45 -4.22 23.71
CA LYS A 410 1.70 -3.68 25.06
C LYS A 410 0.44 -3.26 25.82
N HIS A 411 -0.73 -3.44 25.22
CA HIS A 411 -2.01 -2.98 25.75
C HIS A 411 -3.01 -4.14 25.86
N PRO A 412 -2.79 -5.12 26.77
CA PRO A 412 -3.71 -6.23 26.95
C PRO A 412 -5.10 -5.71 27.33
N PHE A 413 -6.15 -6.33 26.79
CA PHE A 413 -7.52 -5.94 27.08
C PHE A 413 -7.93 -6.48 28.46
N ALA A 414 -8.10 -5.59 29.44
CA ALA A 414 -8.65 -5.95 30.73
C ALA A 414 -10.17 -6.02 30.62
N VAL A 415 -10.74 -7.24 30.72
CA VAL A 415 -12.19 -7.39 30.88
C VAL A 415 -12.56 -6.75 32.21
N ARG A 416 -13.34 -5.67 32.18
CA ARG A 416 -14.03 -5.20 33.39
C ARG A 416 -15.08 -6.27 33.73
N VAL A 417 -14.76 -7.09 34.73
CA VAL A 417 -15.65 -8.10 35.33
C VAL A 417 -16.83 -7.40 36.00
#